data_AF-A0A355F9H6-F1
#
_entry.id   AF-A0A355F9H6-F1
#
_cell.length_a   1.000
_cell.length_b   1.000
_cell.length_c   1.000
_cell.angle_alpha   90.00
_cell.angle_beta   90.00
_cell.angle_gamma   90.00
#
_symmetry.space_group_name_H-M   'P 1'
#
loop_
_entity.id
_entity.type
_entity.pdbx_description
1 polymer ?
#
loop_
_entity_poly.entity_id
_entity_poly.type
_entity_poly.pdbx_seq_one_letter_code
_entity_poly.pdbx_strand_id
1 'polypeptide(L)'
;MPIPVIVVVPAQESIRESAAAFAEGRQPTRDLGEAHMPGLLTIDREVPAMAVGTGRLEDVGTASMEPSQSQAFAVRAIADVDRIEDLPEVVDGQQIFADPRIEHFVTCGSTAALGTATTVATKLKVATLTASGRGLDGTNVAVAIMDTGINLAFLTGKVPGARLDVANSWTPPNSTTLPGRHPVDHGTMCAFDTLIVAPKATLLDFPILSASAPGGTTVGRTISTAMLAFSQLFTNWAVSFAPGGVSKYSGLVVSNSWGIYHPSWDFPVGHRGRYIDNPRHPFNLLVAAMAASGIDIVFAAGNCGPTCADIRCQGRTAQAIMGANAHADVLTLGGCDTNDQIVGYSSQGPSIANMFAQKPDVAAFTHFLGSEAFGSGSPDSGTSAACPVAAGCIAALRTKVPFTTTPPGNLFAQIRATARAVAGQAGWQADFGHGIIDPDAAGTSLGV
;
A
#
# COMPACT_ATOMS: atom_id res chain seq x y z
N MET A 1 20.39 -21.46 6.64
CA MET A 1 18.91 -21.49 6.85
C MET A 1 18.25 -21.10 5.56
N PRO A 2 17.13 -21.72 5.14
CA PRO A 2 16.43 -21.34 3.92
C PRO A 2 16.05 -19.85 3.95
N ILE A 3 16.54 -19.07 2.99
CA ILE A 3 16.27 -17.63 2.90
C ILE A 3 15.25 -17.39 1.80
N PRO A 4 14.05 -16.84 2.07
CA PRO A 4 13.12 -16.48 1.03
C PRO A 4 13.63 -15.27 0.26
N VAL A 5 13.56 -15.37 -1.06
CA VAL A 5 14.02 -14.35 -2.01
C VAL A 5 13.01 -14.19 -3.14
N ILE A 6 13.08 -13.06 -3.84
CA ILE A 6 12.39 -12.84 -5.11
C ILE A 6 13.45 -12.91 -6.20
N VAL A 7 13.17 -13.63 -7.27
CA VAL A 7 14.03 -13.67 -8.46
C VAL A 7 13.19 -13.41 -9.70
N VAL A 8 13.71 -12.62 -10.63
CA VAL A 8 13.10 -12.41 -11.93
C VAL A 8 13.70 -13.42 -12.90
N VAL A 9 12.85 -14.28 -13.48
CA VAL A 9 13.26 -15.34 -14.39
C VAL A 9 12.57 -15.17 -15.75
N PRO A 10 13.17 -15.66 -16.85
CA PRO A 10 12.53 -15.65 -18.16
C PRO A 10 11.23 -16.47 -18.15
N ALA A 11 10.35 -16.16 -19.09
CA ALA A 11 9.13 -16.91 -19.31
C ALA A 11 9.43 -18.40 -19.58
N GLN A 12 8.76 -19.26 -18.81
CA GLN A 12 8.72 -20.70 -19.01
C GLN A 12 7.26 -21.13 -19.01
N GLU A 13 6.95 -22.30 -19.58
CA GLU A 13 5.57 -22.74 -19.73
C GLU A 13 4.87 -22.94 -18.36
N SER A 14 5.54 -23.59 -17.41
CA SER A 14 5.04 -23.79 -16.04
C SER A 14 4.84 -22.47 -15.27
N ILE A 15 5.77 -21.51 -15.44
CA ILE A 15 5.70 -20.18 -14.83
C ILE A 15 4.54 -19.37 -15.42
N ARG A 16 4.41 -19.34 -16.75
CA ARG A 16 3.34 -18.62 -17.44
C ARG A 16 1.98 -19.18 -17.05
N GLU A 17 1.87 -20.51 -17.02
CA GLU A 17 0.66 -21.21 -16.61
C GLU A 17 0.30 -20.93 -15.15
N SER A 18 1.28 -20.91 -14.24
CA SER A 18 1.06 -20.51 -12.84
C SER A 18 0.48 -19.10 -12.73
N ALA A 19 1.07 -18.13 -13.44
CA ALA A 19 0.60 -16.75 -13.43
C ALA A 19 -0.80 -16.60 -14.05
N ALA A 20 -1.06 -17.26 -15.18
CA ALA A 20 -2.36 -17.24 -15.85
C ALA A 20 -3.46 -17.90 -14.99
N ALA A 21 -3.17 -19.07 -14.43
CA ALA A 21 -4.09 -19.77 -13.55
C ALA A 21 -4.49 -18.93 -12.33
N PHE A 22 -3.51 -18.26 -11.72
CA PHE A 22 -3.75 -17.35 -10.60
C PHE A 22 -4.63 -16.16 -10.99
N ALA A 23 -4.30 -15.47 -12.09
CA ALA A 23 -5.07 -14.33 -12.59
C ALA A 23 -6.54 -14.70 -12.90
N GLU A 24 -6.77 -15.92 -13.39
CA GLU A 24 -8.09 -16.45 -13.74
C GLU A 24 -8.83 -17.10 -12.55
N GLY A 25 -8.20 -17.21 -11.38
CA GLY A 25 -8.80 -17.84 -10.21
C GLY A 25 -9.01 -19.36 -10.35
N ARG A 26 -8.19 -20.03 -11.16
CA ARG A 26 -8.24 -21.49 -11.40
C ARG A 26 -7.00 -22.20 -10.87
N GLN A 27 -7.07 -23.52 -10.82
CA GLN A 27 -5.89 -24.34 -10.52
C GLN A 27 -4.95 -24.39 -11.74
N PRO A 28 -3.62 -24.39 -11.53
CA PRO A 28 -2.68 -24.54 -12.62
C PRO A 28 -2.73 -25.95 -13.20
N THR A 29 -2.62 -26.05 -14.52
CA THR A 29 -2.59 -27.35 -15.24
C THR A 29 -1.19 -27.96 -15.28
N ARG A 30 -0.17 -27.23 -14.83
CA ARG A 30 1.23 -27.65 -14.75
C ARG A 30 1.79 -27.39 -13.36
N ASP A 31 2.71 -28.24 -12.92
CA ASP A 31 3.42 -28.03 -11.66
C ASP A 31 4.44 -26.88 -11.84
N LEU A 32 4.35 -25.86 -10.99
CA LEU A 32 5.32 -24.76 -10.96
C LEU A 32 6.74 -25.27 -10.69
N GLY A 33 6.88 -26.40 -10.00
CA GLY A 33 8.15 -27.07 -9.76
C GLY A 33 8.87 -27.61 -11.00
N GLU A 34 8.21 -27.66 -12.17
CA GLU A 34 8.85 -27.98 -13.45
C GLU A 34 9.72 -26.83 -13.99
N ALA A 35 9.59 -25.63 -13.42
CA ALA A 35 10.38 -24.47 -13.83
C ALA A 35 11.88 -24.70 -13.57
N HIS A 36 12.69 -24.40 -14.57
CA HIS A 36 14.13 -24.31 -14.42
C HIS A 36 14.49 -23.07 -13.62
N MET A 37 15.07 -23.28 -12.43
CA MET A 37 15.51 -22.21 -11.54
C MET A 37 17.03 -22.04 -11.61
N PRO A 38 17.56 -20.82 -11.38
CA PRO A 38 18.99 -20.63 -11.16
C PRO A 38 19.51 -21.56 -10.06
N GLY A 39 20.79 -21.95 -10.16
CA GLY A 39 21.46 -22.73 -9.13
C GLY A 39 21.26 -22.14 -7.73
N LEU A 40 21.30 -22.98 -6.68
CA LEU A 40 21.08 -22.58 -5.28
C LEU A 40 19.65 -22.14 -4.93
N LEU A 41 18.75 -21.98 -5.91
CA LEU A 41 17.37 -21.55 -5.69
C LEU A 41 16.39 -22.69 -5.92
N THR A 42 15.50 -22.89 -4.94
CA THR A 42 14.33 -23.76 -5.08
C THR A 42 13.08 -22.90 -5.16
N ILE A 43 12.28 -23.04 -6.22
CA ILE A 43 11.04 -22.28 -6.37
C ILE A 43 10.05 -22.60 -5.23
N ASP A 44 9.42 -21.58 -4.67
CA ASP A 44 8.32 -21.75 -3.73
C ASP A 44 7.06 -22.05 -4.54
N ARG A 45 6.61 -23.31 -4.49
CA ARG A 45 5.47 -23.80 -5.28
C ARG A 45 4.13 -23.28 -4.78
N GLU A 46 4.07 -22.75 -3.56
CA GLU A 46 2.83 -22.23 -2.97
C GLU A 46 2.54 -20.79 -3.38
N VAL A 47 3.53 -20.09 -3.93
CA VAL A 47 3.42 -18.70 -4.36
C VAL A 47 3.39 -18.63 -5.88
N PRO A 48 2.26 -18.21 -6.49
CA PRO A 48 2.17 -18.06 -7.93
C PRO A 48 3.22 -17.11 -8.51
N ALA A 49 3.61 -17.38 -9.76
CA ALA A 49 4.46 -16.46 -10.51
C ALA A 49 3.73 -15.15 -10.83
N MET A 50 4.46 -14.05 -10.87
CA MET A 50 3.92 -12.72 -11.16
C MET A 50 4.57 -12.18 -12.43
N ALA A 51 3.74 -11.83 -13.42
CA ALA A 51 4.21 -11.20 -14.65
C ALA A 51 4.87 -9.85 -14.34
N VAL A 52 6.03 -9.58 -14.93
CA VAL A 52 6.80 -8.32 -14.75
C VAL A 52 7.24 -7.72 -16.08
N GLY A 53 6.58 -8.06 -17.20
CA GLY A 53 6.92 -7.57 -18.52
C GLY A 53 8.26 -8.13 -19.00
N THR A 54 9.20 -7.25 -19.33
CA THR A 54 10.56 -7.63 -19.73
C THR A 54 11.50 -7.76 -18.53
N GLY A 55 11.02 -7.44 -17.31
CA GLY A 55 11.86 -7.33 -16.11
C GLY A 55 12.70 -6.05 -16.08
N ARG A 56 12.45 -5.09 -16.98
CA ARG A 56 13.14 -3.79 -17.04
C ARG A 56 12.19 -2.63 -16.78
N LEU A 57 12.72 -1.57 -16.18
CA LEU A 57 12.01 -0.32 -15.87
C LEU A 57 11.44 0.38 -17.11
N GLU A 58 12.19 0.38 -18.20
CA GLU A 58 11.80 1.09 -19.44
C GLU A 58 10.59 0.48 -20.18
N ASP A 59 10.23 -0.77 -19.88
CA ASP A 59 9.18 -1.51 -20.59
C ASP A 59 7.96 -1.81 -19.71
N VAL A 60 7.84 -1.11 -18.57
CA VAL A 60 6.72 -1.31 -17.64
C VAL A 60 5.44 -0.73 -18.24
N GLY A 61 4.55 -1.60 -18.72
CA GLY A 61 3.25 -1.22 -19.25
C GLY A 61 2.16 -2.22 -18.87
N THR A 62 0.90 -1.79 -18.91
CA THR A 62 -0.24 -2.63 -18.52
C THR A 62 -0.30 -3.94 -19.31
N ALA A 63 -0.03 -3.90 -20.62
CA ALA A 63 -0.03 -5.07 -21.49
C ALA A 63 1.12 -6.05 -21.20
N SER A 64 2.29 -5.55 -20.78
CA SER A 64 3.43 -6.42 -20.47
C SER A 64 3.21 -7.23 -19.18
N MET A 65 2.28 -6.80 -18.34
CA MET A 65 1.91 -7.48 -17.09
C MET A 65 0.83 -8.55 -17.30
N GLU A 66 0.31 -8.71 -18.53
CA GLU A 66 -0.54 -9.85 -18.86
C GLU A 66 0.32 -11.12 -18.91
N PRO A 67 -0.06 -12.22 -18.21
CA PRO A 67 0.71 -13.46 -18.23
C PRO A 67 1.00 -13.97 -19.64
N SER A 68 0.12 -13.78 -20.62
CA SER A 68 0.32 -14.23 -22.00
C SER A 68 1.39 -13.44 -22.77
N GLN A 69 1.62 -12.17 -22.40
CA GLN A 69 2.53 -11.24 -23.09
C GLN A 69 3.84 -11.04 -22.33
N SER A 70 3.89 -11.39 -21.05
CA SER A 70 5.09 -11.21 -20.22
C SER A 70 6.25 -12.08 -20.71
N GLN A 71 7.44 -11.48 -20.76
CA GLN A 71 8.69 -12.14 -21.15
C GLN A 71 9.51 -12.59 -19.93
N ALA A 72 9.24 -12.00 -18.78
CA ALA A 72 9.85 -12.30 -17.50
C ALA A 72 8.80 -12.36 -16.40
N PHE A 73 9.12 -13.09 -15.33
CA PHE A 73 8.25 -13.29 -14.18
C PHE A 73 9.05 -13.16 -12.91
N ALA A 74 8.52 -12.44 -11.93
CA ALA A 74 9.00 -12.52 -10.56
C ALA A 74 8.42 -13.79 -9.93
N VAL A 75 9.29 -14.61 -9.36
CA VAL A 75 8.92 -15.79 -8.60
C VAL A 75 9.53 -15.72 -7.22
N ARG A 76 8.82 -16.25 -6.23
CA ARG A 76 9.39 -16.46 -4.90
C ARG A 76 10.21 -17.76 -4.92
N ALA A 77 11.40 -17.71 -4.35
CA ALA A 77 12.28 -18.85 -4.23
C ALA A 77 12.90 -18.90 -2.83
N ILE A 78 13.41 -20.07 -2.48
CA ILE A 78 14.20 -20.31 -1.28
C ILE A 78 15.64 -20.52 -1.70
N ALA A 79 16.53 -19.67 -1.20
CA ALA A 79 17.97 -19.83 -1.38
C ALA A 79 18.53 -20.76 -0.29
N ASP A 80 19.29 -21.77 -0.72
CA ASP A 80 19.97 -22.70 0.17
C ASP A 80 21.37 -22.17 0.54
N VAL A 81 21.39 -21.27 1.52
CA VAL A 81 22.62 -20.69 2.08
C VAL A 81 22.55 -20.69 3.61
N ASP A 82 23.71 -20.68 4.28
CA ASP A 82 23.74 -20.68 5.74
C ASP A 82 23.35 -19.32 6.31
N ARG A 83 23.87 -18.25 5.71
CA ARG A 83 23.65 -16.86 6.14
C ARG A 83 23.31 -15.95 4.96
N ILE A 84 22.62 -14.86 5.27
CA ILE A 84 22.20 -13.86 4.26
C ILE A 84 23.40 -13.15 3.62
N GLU A 85 24.53 -13.05 4.33
CA GLU A 85 25.75 -12.47 3.78
C GLU A 85 26.43 -13.38 2.75
N ASP A 86 26.11 -14.67 2.74
CA ASP A 86 26.65 -15.64 1.78
C ASP A 86 25.78 -15.73 0.51
N LEU A 87 24.64 -15.03 0.49
CA LEU A 87 23.73 -15.00 -0.64
C LEU A 87 24.37 -14.19 -1.79
N PRO A 88 24.62 -14.79 -2.96
CA PRO A 88 25.12 -14.05 -4.11
C PRO A 88 24.09 -13.04 -4.62
N GLU A 89 24.54 -11.87 -5.08
CA GLU A 89 23.63 -10.88 -5.65
C GLU A 89 23.01 -11.33 -6.99
N VAL A 90 23.71 -12.20 -7.71
CA VAL A 90 23.34 -12.72 -9.03
C VAL A 90 23.65 -14.21 -9.09
N VAL A 91 22.70 -15.02 -9.56
CA VAL A 91 22.90 -16.45 -9.85
C VAL A 91 22.41 -16.77 -11.25
N ASP A 92 23.26 -17.42 -12.05
CA ASP A 92 23.02 -17.75 -13.46
C ASP A 92 22.51 -16.56 -14.28
N GLY A 93 23.07 -15.38 -14.00
CA GLY A 93 22.71 -14.12 -14.66
C GLY A 93 21.43 -13.45 -14.15
N GLN A 94 20.73 -14.05 -13.20
CA GLN A 94 19.51 -13.49 -12.59
C GLN A 94 19.82 -12.82 -11.27
N GLN A 95 19.36 -11.57 -11.12
CA GLN A 95 19.50 -10.82 -9.89
C GLN A 95 18.56 -11.36 -8.81
N ILE A 96 19.08 -11.49 -7.59
CA ILE A 96 18.33 -11.88 -6.41
C ILE A 96 17.86 -10.62 -5.67
N PHE A 97 16.60 -10.60 -5.30
CA PHE A 97 15.95 -9.52 -4.57
C PHE A 97 15.45 -10.01 -3.22
N ALA A 98 15.43 -9.11 -2.25
CA ALA A 98 14.99 -9.41 -0.90
C ALA A 98 13.48 -9.68 -0.86
N ASP A 99 13.07 -10.65 -0.04
CA ASP A 99 11.66 -10.85 0.34
C ASP A 99 11.46 -10.52 1.82
N PRO A 100 11.70 -9.26 2.26
CA PRO A 100 11.68 -8.94 3.67
C PRO A 100 10.28 -9.04 4.24
N ARG A 101 10.21 -9.23 5.55
CA ARG A 101 8.98 -9.11 6.31
C ARG A 101 8.49 -7.66 6.29
N ILE A 102 7.18 -7.48 6.16
CA ILE A 102 6.48 -6.19 6.27
C ILE A 102 5.47 -6.23 7.40
N GLU A 103 5.17 -5.06 7.96
CA GLU A 103 4.29 -4.93 9.11
C GLU A 103 3.43 -3.68 9.06
N HIS A 104 2.23 -3.78 9.63
CA HIS A 104 1.40 -2.60 9.87
C HIS A 104 2.07 -1.64 10.87
N PHE A 105 1.78 -0.35 10.73
CA PHE A 105 2.31 0.67 11.63
C PHE A 105 1.45 0.84 12.90
N VAL A 106 1.88 0.30 14.04
CA VAL A 106 1.22 0.52 15.35
C VAL A 106 2.03 1.48 16.21
N THR A 107 1.37 2.13 17.17
CA THR A 107 1.94 3.22 17.97
C THR A 107 2.12 2.86 19.45
N CYS A 108 2.74 3.78 20.19
CA CYS A 108 2.71 3.86 21.65
C CYS A 108 1.26 4.05 22.16
N GLY A 109 0.44 3.00 22.18
CA GLY A 109 -1.01 3.03 22.39
C GLY A 109 -1.52 3.36 23.80
N SER A 110 -0.84 4.22 24.56
CA SER A 110 -1.19 4.54 25.96
C SER A 110 -1.65 5.98 26.20
N THR A 111 -1.84 6.76 25.14
CA THR A 111 -2.31 8.15 25.22
C THR A 111 -3.75 8.27 24.75
N ALA A 112 -4.52 9.14 25.39
CA ALA A 112 -5.93 9.34 25.09
C ALA A 112 -6.12 9.99 23.72
N ALA A 113 -7.23 9.66 23.05
CA ALA A 113 -7.62 10.29 21.79
C ALA A 113 -7.70 11.82 21.88
N LEU A 114 -7.24 12.50 20.82
CA LEU A 114 -7.34 13.94 20.64
C LEU A 114 -8.41 14.24 19.58
N GLY A 115 -9.60 14.60 20.04
CA GLY A 115 -10.76 14.82 19.18
C GLY A 115 -11.39 13.51 18.70
N THR A 116 -12.29 13.60 17.71
CA THR A 116 -13.05 12.45 17.19
C THR A 116 -13.00 12.39 15.66
N ALA A 117 -13.49 11.31 15.07
CA ALA A 117 -13.73 11.23 13.63
C ALA A 117 -14.59 12.39 13.10
N THR A 118 -15.55 12.89 13.89
CA THR A 118 -16.32 14.11 13.54
C THR A 118 -15.45 15.37 13.53
N THR A 119 -14.50 15.49 14.46
CA THR A 119 -13.51 16.58 14.45
C THR A 119 -12.68 16.53 13.17
N VAL A 120 -12.19 15.34 12.79
CA VAL A 120 -11.44 15.13 11.55
C VAL A 120 -12.27 15.52 10.33
N ALA A 121 -13.51 15.02 10.22
CA ALA A 121 -14.42 15.36 9.14
C ALA A 121 -14.70 16.87 9.03
N THR A 122 -14.80 17.56 10.17
CA THR A 122 -14.98 19.02 10.22
C THR A 122 -13.74 19.74 9.70
N LYS A 123 -12.53 19.35 10.15
CA LYS A 123 -11.28 19.96 9.71
C LYS A 123 -10.99 19.75 8.22
N LEU A 124 -11.43 18.62 7.67
CA LEU A 124 -11.34 18.30 6.24
C LEU A 124 -12.54 18.81 5.43
N LYS A 125 -13.45 19.56 6.07
CA LYS A 125 -14.64 20.17 5.44
C LYS A 125 -15.50 19.17 4.66
N VAL A 126 -15.68 17.96 5.19
CA VAL A 126 -16.45 16.87 4.54
C VAL A 126 -17.88 17.31 4.19
N ALA A 127 -18.53 18.11 5.03
CA ALA A 127 -19.86 18.65 4.73
C ALA A 127 -19.86 19.51 3.45
N THR A 128 -18.82 20.31 3.22
CA THR A 128 -18.66 21.13 2.01
C THR A 128 -18.35 20.27 0.79
N LEU A 129 -17.48 19.27 0.92
CA LEU A 129 -17.14 18.33 -0.15
C LEU A 129 -18.38 17.56 -0.64
N THR A 130 -19.19 17.07 0.29
CA THR A 130 -20.33 16.19 0.01
C THR A 130 -21.62 16.93 -0.32
N ALA A 131 -21.68 18.25 -0.13
CA ALA A 131 -22.85 19.07 -0.46
C ALA A 131 -23.26 18.89 -1.93
N SER A 132 -24.55 19.00 -2.23
CA SER A 132 -25.12 18.68 -3.56
C SER A 132 -24.46 19.40 -4.74
N GLY A 133 -23.92 20.60 -4.52
CA GLY A 133 -23.16 21.33 -5.55
C GLY A 133 -21.81 20.70 -5.90
N ARG A 134 -21.16 20.02 -4.96
CA ARG A 134 -19.82 19.42 -5.13
C ARG A 134 -19.86 17.90 -5.24
N GLY A 135 -20.61 17.21 -4.38
CA GLY A 135 -20.83 15.76 -4.47
C GLY A 135 -19.53 14.94 -4.45
N LEU A 136 -18.48 15.43 -3.80
CA LEU A 136 -17.20 14.76 -3.63
C LEU A 136 -17.28 13.85 -2.40
N ASP A 137 -17.87 12.67 -2.57
CA ASP A 137 -18.21 11.76 -1.46
C ASP A 137 -17.67 10.32 -1.63
N GLY A 138 -16.92 10.08 -2.71
CA GLY A 138 -16.38 8.77 -3.05
C GLY A 138 -17.31 7.92 -3.91
N THR A 139 -18.46 8.45 -4.35
CA THR A 139 -19.37 7.71 -5.24
C THR A 139 -18.62 7.20 -6.47
N ASN A 140 -18.82 5.92 -6.79
CA ASN A 140 -18.20 5.24 -7.93
C ASN A 140 -16.67 5.12 -7.86
N VAL A 141 -16.07 5.32 -6.68
CA VAL A 141 -14.62 5.14 -6.47
C VAL A 141 -14.38 3.91 -5.60
N ALA A 142 -13.39 3.11 -5.97
CA ALA A 142 -12.93 1.99 -5.17
C ALA A 142 -11.73 2.40 -4.30
N VAL A 143 -11.66 1.89 -3.07
CA VAL A 143 -10.47 2.01 -2.22
C VAL A 143 -10.05 0.64 -1.74
N ALA A 144 -8.87 0.19 -2.19
CA ALA A 144 -8.25 -1.05 -1.72
C ALA A 144 -7.51 -0.81 -0.40
N ILE A 145 -7.87 -1.58 0.62
CA ILE A 145 -7.20 -1.55 1.92
C ILE A 145 -6.23 -2.73 1.98
N MET A 146 -4.94 -2.43 1.82
CA MET A 146 -3.85 -3.40 1.83
C MET A 146 -3.34 -3.61 3.27
N ASP A 147 -3.98 -4.49 4.04
CA ASP A 147 -3.76 -4.54 5.50
C ASP A 147 -4.01 -5.94 6.13
N THR A 148 -4.52 -6.03 7.36
CA THR A 148 -4.84 -7.30 8.06
C THR A 148 -6.21 -7.88 7.69
N GLY A 149 -7.01 -7.13 6.94
CA GLY A 149 -8.35 -7.51 6.48
C GLY A 149 -9.46 -6.67 7.09
N ILE A 150 -10.65 -6.72 6.47
CA ILE A 150 -11.82 -5.93 6.87
C ILE A 150 -12.84 -6.83 7.58
N ASN A 151 -13.36 -6.35 8.71
CA ASN A 151 -14.58 -6.86 9.32
C ASN A 151 -15.77 -5.97 8.93
N LEU A 152 -16.53 -6.38 7.90
CA LEU A 152 -17.62 -5.57 7.36
C LEU A 152 -18.79 -5.43 8.36
N ALA A 153 -19.04 -6.43 9.19
CA ALA A 153 -20.11 -6.40 10.18
C ALA A 153 -19.83 -5.32 11.24
N PHE A 154 -18.62 -5.28 11.79
CA PHE A 154 -18.17 -4.23 12.70
C PHE A 154 -18.21 -2.86 12.02
N LEU A 155 -17.66 -2.76 10.82
CA LEU A 155 -17.59 -1.51 10.07
C LEU A 155 -19.00 -0.95 9.79
N THR A 156 -19.96 -1.79 9.39
CA THR A 156 -21.35 -1.37 9.14
C THR A 156 -22.05 -0.89 10.41
N GLY A 157 -21.68 -1.44 11.57
CA GLY A 157 -22.15 -0.95 12.87
C GLY A 157 -21.64 0.45 13.23
N LYS A 158 -20.50 0.88 12.66
CA LYS A 158 -19.89 2.20 12.87
C LYS A 158 -20.23 3.20 11.76
N VAL A 159 -20.31 2.72 10.52
CA VAL A 159 -20.60 3.50 9.32
C VAL A 159 -21.75 2.81 8.56
N PRO A 160 -23.01 3.18 8.85
CA PRO A 160 -24.15 2.62 8.15
C PRO A 160 -24.04 2.83 6.63
N GLY A 161 -24.13 1.73 5.87
CA GLY A 161 -24.01 1.77 4.41
C GLY A 161 -22.59 1.59 3.86
N ALA A 162 -21.60 1.26 4.70
CA ALA A 162 -20.30 0.81 4.24
C ALA A 162 -20.43 -0.32 3.20
N ARG A 163 -19.72 -0.18 2.08
CA ARG A 163 -19.79 -1.12 0.95
C ARG A 163 -18.47 -1.85 0.78
N LEU A 164 -18.57 -3.14 0.49
CA LEU A 164 -17.43 -3.98 0.13
C LEU A 164 -17.72 -4.68 -1.20
N ASP A 165 -16.76 -4.63 -2.12
CA ASP A 165 -16.81 -5.40 -3.36
C ASP A 165 -16.02 -6.68 -3.22
N VAL A 166 -16.69 -7.71 -2.70
CA VAL A 166 -16.09 -9.02 -2.47
C VAL A 166 -15.52 -9.64 -3.75
N ALA A 167 -16.16 -9.41 -4.90
CA ALA A 167 -15.74 -10.01 -6.18
C ALA A 167 -14.40 -9.44 -6.69
N ASN A 168 -14.05 -8.22 -6.31
CA ASN A 168 -12.77 -7.58 -6.66
C ASN A 168 -11.80 -7.49 -5.47
N SER A 169 -12.15 -8.12 -4.34
CA SER A 169 -11.29 -8.26 -3.18
C SER A 169 -10.44 -9.52 -3.33
N TRP A 170 -9.38 -9.63 -2.54
CA TRP A 170 -8.46 -10.76 -2.60
C TRP A 170 -8.18 -11.29 -1.21
N THR A 171 -7.58 -12.47 -1.13
CA THR A 171 -7.13 -13.06 0.12
C THR A 171 -5.91 -13.95 -0.20
N PRO A 172 -4.87 -13.97 0.66
CA PRO A 172 -3.70 -14.79 0.41
C PRO A 172 -4.04 -16.27 0.32
N PRO A 173 -3.27 -17.05 -0.46
CA PRO A 173 -3.39 -18.51 -0.46
C PRO A 173 -3.41 -19.06 0.97
N ASN A 174 -4.23 -20.10 1.19
CA ASN A 174 -4.38 -20.79 2.48
C ASN A 174 -5.01 -19.97 3.62
N SER A 175 -5.50 -18.75 3.37
CA SER A 175 -6.32 -18.04 4.35
C SER A 175 -7.61 -18.79 4.67
N THR A 176 -8.01 -18.75 5.94
CA THR A 176 -9.24 -19.37 6.44
C THR A 176 -10.44 -18.43 6.48
N THR A 177 -10.23 -17.14 6.23
CA THR A 177 -11.26 -16.10 6.23
C THR A 177 -11.46 -15.52 4.83
N LEU A 178 -12.69 -15.13 4.52
CA LEU A 178 -13.08 -14.49 3.26
C LEU A 178 -13.07 -12.96 3.40
N PRO A 179 -12.97 -12.22 2.28
CA PRO A 179 -13.11 -10.76 2.27
C PRO A 179 -14.33 -10.28 3.07
N GLY A 180 -14.12 -9.28 3.93
CA GLY A 180 -15.15 -8.70 4.80
C GLY A 180 -15.46 -9.51 6.05
N ARG A 181 -14.83 -10.67 6.25
CA ARG A 181 -15.04 -11.57 7.40
C ARG A 181 -13.77 -11.79 8.23
N HIS A 182 -12.80 -10.90 8.11
CA HIS A 182 -11.59 -10.94 8.92
C HIS A 182 -11.88 -10.51 10.37
N PRO A 183 -11.00 -10.80 11.33
CA PRO A 183 -11.09 -10.24 12.67
C PRO A 183 -11.14 -8.71 12.67
N VAL A 184 -11.77 -8.12 13.69
CA VAL A 184 -11.69 -6.67 13.92
C VAL A 184 -10.26 -6.37 14.36
N ASP A 185 -9.52 -5.67 13.50
CA ASP A 185 -8.10 -5.38 13.67
C ASP A 185 -7.71 -4.14 12.83
N HIS A 186 -6.41 -3.88 12.70
CA HIS A 186 -5.81 -2.75 12.00
C HIS A 186 -6.40 -2.43 10.62
N GLY A 187 -6.69 -3.43 9.78
CA GLY A 187 -7.33 -3.22 8.47
C GLY A 187 -8.76 -2.69 8.57
N THR A 188 -9.51 -3.07 9.61
CA THR A 188 -10.85 -2.56 9.88
C THR A 188 -10.81 -1.10 10.34
N MET A 189 -9.81 -0.72 11.15
CA MET A 189 -9.54 0.69 11.48
C MET A 189 -9.27 1.50 10.20
N CYS A 190 -8.37 1.03 9.34
CA CYS A 190 -8.02 1.74 8.10
C CYS A 190 -9.23 1.89 7.16
N ALA A 191 -10.08 0.88 7.08
CA ALA A 191 -11.33 0.93 6.32
C ALA A 191 -12.29 1.99 6.88
N PHE A 192 -12.44 2.07 8.21
CA PHE A 192 -13.24 3.12 8.87
C PHE A 192 -12.71 4.52 8.55
N ASP A 193 -11.41 4.73 8.73
CA ASP A 193 -10.75 6.03 8.55
C ASP A 193 -10.90 6.58 7.13
N THR A 194 -10.86 5.70 6.13
CA THR A 194 -11.13 6.05 4.73
C THR A 194 -12.53 6.63 4.54
N LEU A 195 -13.52 6.02 5.19
CA LEU A 195 -14.94 6.39 5.05
C LEU A 195 -15.31 7.67 5.81
N ILE A 196 -14.41 8.23 6.64
CA ILE A 196 -14.62 9.54 7.27
C ILE A 196 -14.83 10.64 6.21
N VAL A 197 -14.04 10.58 5.13
CA VAL A 197 -14.03 11.63 4.08
C VAL A 197 -14.79 11.17 2.83
N ALA A 198 -14.68 9.89 2.47
CA ALA A 198 -15.35 9.31 1.31
C ALA A 198 -16.41 8.27 1.74
N PRO A 199 -17.51 8.69 2.38
CA PRO A 199 -18.50 7.78 2.95
C PRO A 199 -19.22 6.91 1.92
N LYS A 200 -19.13 7.24 0.62
CA LYS A 200 -19.70 6.48 -0.50
C LYS A 200 -18.64 5.75 -1.33
N ALA A 201 -17.38 5.71 -0.92
CA ALA A 201 -16.41 4.81 -1.53
C ALA A 201 -16.84 3.35 -1.36
N THR A 202 -16.47 2.51 -2.33
CA THR A 202 -16.59 1.05 -2.20
C THR A 202 -15.23 0.49 -1.80
N LEU A 203 -15.17 -0.24 -0.69
CA LEU A 203 -13.94 -0.83 -0.21
C LEU A 203 -13.61 -2.13 -0.97
N LEU A 204 -12.33 -2.38 -1.16
CA LEU A 204 -11.79 -3.69 -1.56
C LEU A 204 -10.89 -4.19 -0.43
N ASP A 205 -11.06 -5.45 -0.05
CA ASP A 205 -10.35 -6.07 1.08
C ASP A 205 -9.14 -6.86 0.58
N PHE A 206 -7.94 -6.46 1.01
CA PHE A 206 -6.67 -7.08 0.63
C PHE A 206 -5.83 -7.37 1.89
N PRO A 207 -6.06 -8.52 2.55
CA PRO A 207 -5.50 -8.88 3.85
C PRO A 207 -4.06 -9.39 3.74
N ILE A 208 -3.14 -8.61 3.16
CA ILE A 208 -1.74 -8.99 2.90
C ILE A 208 -0.91 -9.20 4.19
N LEU A 209 -1.43 -8.76 5.34
CA LEU A 209 -0.80 -8.89 6.67
C LEU A 209 -1.48 -9.95 7.56
N SER A 210 -2.46 -10.69 7.05
CA SER A 210 -3.23 -11.67 7.83
C SER A 210 -2.42 -12.94 8.12
N ALA A 211 -2.16 -13.22 9.39
CA ALA A 211 -1.30 -14.33 9.83
C ALA A 211 -2.01 -15.69 10.03
N SER A 212 -3.26 -15.88 9.57
CA SER A 212 -4.04 -17.09 9.86
C SER A 212 -3.97 -18.15 8.74
N ALA A 213 -3.01 -19.10 8.83
CA ALA A 213 -3.07 -20.39 8.11
C ALA A 213 -3.46 -21.55 9.05
N PRO A 214 -4.02 -22.64 8.49
CA PRO A 214 -4.04 -23.94 9.16
C PRO A 214 -2.63 -24.35 9.62
N GLY A 215 -2.47 -24.74 10.89
CA GLY A 215 -1.18 -25.21 11.42
C GLY A 215 -0.27 -24.14 12.03
N GLY A 216 -0.70 -22.88 12.09
CA GLY A 216 0.01 -21.82 12.84
C GLY A 216 1.19 -21.17 12.10
N THR A 217 1.35 -21.43 10.80
CA THR A 217 2.30 -20.72 9.94
C THR A 217 1.81 -19.29 9.67
N THR A 218 2.75 -18.34 9.53
CA THR A 218 2.40 -16.96 9.15
C THR A 218 2.02 -16.94 7.68
N VAL A 219 0.75 -16.66 7.37
CA VAL A 219 0.34 -16.25 6.02
C VAL A 219 0.62 -14.75 5.88
N GLY A 220 1.04 -14.33 4.69
CA GLY A 220 1.32 -12.92 4.42
C GLY A 220 2.50 -12.30 5.19
N ARG A 221 2.52 -10.97 5.24
CA ARG A 221 3.57 -10.15 5.89
C ARG A 221 4.94 -10.24 5.21
N THR A 222 4.98 -10.55 3.92
CA THR A 222 6.20 -10.49 3.08
C THR A 222 5.98 -9.61 1.86
N ILE A 223 7.05 -9.12 1.26
CA ILE A 223 6.97 -8.36 0.00
C ILE A 223 6.43 -9.22 -1.13
N SER A 224 6.74 -10.51 -1.19
CA SER A 224 6.20 -11.45 -2.18
C SER A 224 4.67 -11.58 -2.07
N THR A 225 4.11 -11.61 -0.85
CA THR A 225 2.65 -11.61 -0.65
C THR A 225 2.04 -10.28 -1.08
N ALA A 226 2.65 -9.16 -0.69
CA ALA A 226 2.19 -7.84 -1.11
C ALA A 226 2.22 -7.73 -2.65
N MET A 227 3.30 -8.21 -3.29
CA MET A 227 3.44 -8.21 -4.74
C MET A 227 2.32 -9.02 -5.40
N LEU A 228 2.00 -10.20 -4.88
CA LEU A 228 0.93 -11.04 -5.40
C LEU A 228 -0.44 -10.35 -5.34
N ALA A 229 -0.73 -9.72 -4.20
CA ALA A 229 -1.96 -8.96 -3.98
C ALA A 229 -2.08 -7.74 -4.92
N PHE A 230 -0.99 -6.98 -5.06
CA PHE A 230 -0.91 -5.84 -5.98
C PHE A 230 -1.05 -6.30 -7.43
N SER A 231 -0.44 -7.42 -7.83
CA SER A 231 -0.58 -7.99 -9.17
C SER A 231 -2.02 -8.42 -9.47
N GLN A 232 -2.72 -9.04 -8.52
CA GLN A 232 -4.14 -9.37 -8.69
C GLN A 232 -4.99 -8.11 -8.85
N LEU A 233 -4.81 -7.12 -7.96
CA LEU A 233 -5.54 -5.86 -8.03
C LEU A 233 -5.28 -5.16 -9.37
N PHE A 234 -4.03 -5.13 -9.80
CA PHE A 234 -3.65 -4.50 -11.05
C PHE A 234 -4.24 -5.22 -12.25
N THR A 235 -4.27 -6.56 -12.25
CA THR A 235 -4.88 -7.35 -13.33
C THR A 235 -6.38 -7.05 -13.44
N ASN A 236 -7.10 -7.09 -12.31
CA ASN A 236 -8.54 -6.79 -12.28
C ASN A 236 -8.82 -5.36 -12.77
N TRP A 237 -7.99 -4.39 -12.35
CA TRP A 237 -8.11 -2.99 -12.77
C TRP A 237 -7.80 -2.83 -14.27
N ALA A 238 -6.64 -3.29 -14.71
CA ALA A 238 -6.18 -3.22 -16.09
C ALA A 238 -7.19 -3.81 -17.09
N VAL A 239 -7.70 -5.02 -16.81
CA VAL A 239 -8.71 -5.69 -17.64
C VAL A 239 -9.99 -4.86 -17.73
N SER A 240 -10.43 -4.26 -16.61
CA SER A 240 -11.63 -3.41 -16.58
C SER A 240 -11.51 -2.17 -17.48
N PHE A 241 -10.29 -1.74 -17.81
CA PHE A 241 -10.02 -0.56 -18.65
C PHE A 241 -9.44 -0.90 -20.04
N ALA A 242 -9.33 -2.18 -20.41
CA ALA A 242 -8.99 -2.59 -21.76
C ALA A 242 -10.11 -2.25 -22.76
N PRO A 243 -9.84 -2.09 -24.08
CA PRO A 243 -10.89 -1.83 -25.08
C PRO A 243 -12.02 -2.88 -25.03
N GLY A 244 -13.24 -2.44 -24.72
CA GLY A 244 -14.40 -3.32 -24.53
C GLY A 244 -14.63 -3.81 -23.09
N GLY A 245 -13.70 -3.54 -22.17
CA GLY A 245 -13.88 -3.72 -20.73
C GLY A 245 -14.90 -2.73 -20.17
N VAL A 246 -15.77 -3.21 -19.28
CA VAL A 246 -16.73 -2.36 -18.56
C VAL A 246 -16.08 -1.94 -17.25
N SER A 247 -15.64 -0.70 -17.16
CA SER A 247 -15.11 -0.17 -15.90
C SER A 247 -16.24 0.05 -14.89
N LYS A 248 -16.16 -0.65 -13.75
CA LYS A 248 -17.11 -0.53 -12.64
C LYS A 248 -16.91 0.75 -11.82
N TYR A 249 -15.71 1.34 -11.84
CA TYR A 249 -15.33 2.46 -10.97
C TYR A 249 -14.62 3.56 -11.76
N SER A 250 -14.87 4.83 -11.41
CA SER A 250 -14.21 5.98 -12.03
C SER A 250 -12.79 6.22 -11.52
N GLY A 251 -12.39 5.58 -10.42
CA GLY A 251 -11.04 5.66 -9.85
C GLY A 251 -10.77 4.55 -8.83
N LEU A 252 -9.49 4.31 -8.58
CA LEU A 252 -9.00 3.36 -7.58
C LEU A 252 -7.91 4.03 -6.74
N VAL A 253 -8.09 3.98 -5.42
CA VAL A 253 -7.09 4.38 -4.44
C VAL A 253 -6.58 3.15 -3.70
N VAL A 254 -5.27 2.99 -3.54
CA VAL A 254 -4.65 1.88 -2.82
C VAL A 254 -4.01 2.43 -1.55
N SER A 255 -4.61 2.11 -0.40
CA SER A 255 -4.15 2.56 0.91
C SER A 255 -3.26 1.53 1.59
N ASN A 256 -2.04 1.96 1.96
CA ASN A 256 -1.01 1.09 2.52
C ASN A 256 -0.52 1.62 3.87
N SER A 257 -1.02 1.03 4.95
CA SER A 257 -0.67 1.38 6.32
C SER A 257 0.40 0.46 6.91
N TRP A 258 1.39 0.08 6.08
CA TRP A 258 2.45 -0.88 6.40
C TRP A 258 3.80 -0.48 5.82
N GLY A 259 4.86 -1.13 6.29
CA GLY A 259 6.21 -0.97 5.79
C GLY A 259 7.22 -1.81 6.56
N ILE A 260 8.48 -1.36 6.55
CA ILE A 260 9.59 -1.95 7.30
C ILE A 260 10.01 -1.00 8.41
N TYR A 261 10.23 -1.53 9.62
CA TYR A 261 10.63 -0.72 10.78
C TYR A 261 12.13 -0.46 10.84
N HIS A 262 12.95 -1.40 10.38
CA HIS A 262 14.39 -1.31 10.52
C HIS A 262 15.13 -1.94 9.33
N PRO A 263 16.23 -1.33 8.84
CA PRO A 263 17.01 -1.87 7.73
C PRO A 263 17.54 -3.30 7.91
N SER A 264 17.62 -3.80 9.15
CA SER A 264 18.06 -5.17 9.45
C SER A 264 17.04 -6.25 9.08
N TRP A 265 15.84 -5.87 8.62
CA TRP A 265 14.83 -6.81 8.12
C TRP A 265 15.02 -7.13 6.63
N ASP A 266 15.92 -6.43 5.97
CA ASP A 266 16.25 -6.53 4.56
C ASP A 266 17.67 -7.09 4.37
N PHE A 267 18.12 -7.24 3.13
CA PHE A 267 19.49 -7.58 2.82
C PHE A 267 20.49 -6.55 3.37
N PRO A 268 21.75 -6.97 3.62
CA PRO A 268 22.80 -6.10 4.15
C PRO A 268 23.01 -4.83 3.31
N VAL A 269 23.45 -3.76 3.96
CA VAL A 269 23.76 -2.49 3.30
C VAL A 269 24.77 -2.72 2.17
N GLY A 270 24.47 -2.14 1.01
CA GLY A 270 25.28 -2.28 -0.20
C GLY A 270 24.83 -3.40 -1.15
N HIS A 271 24.02 -4.36 -0.68
CA HIS A 271 23.51 -5.42 -1.53
C HIS A 271 22.53 -4.87 -2.58
N ARG A 272 22.75 -5.17 -3.87
CA ARG A 272 21.97 -4.58 -4.97
C ARG A 272 20.51 -5.03 -5.04
N GLY A 273 20.20 -6.15 -4.41
CA GLY A 273 18.87 -6.75 -4.30
C GLY A 273 17.99 -6.23 -3.15
N ARG A 274 18.47 -5.29 -2.34
CA ARG A 274 17.67 -4.72 -1.23
C ARG A 274 16.34 -4.17 -1.72
N TYR A 275 15.35 -4.14 -0.84
CA TYR A 275 14.05 -3.54 -1.11
C TYR A 275 13.98 -2.07 -0.64
N ILE A 276 14.50 -1.77 0.54
CA ILE A 276 14.28 -0.50 1.23
C ILE A 276 14.84 0.73 0.48
N ASP A 277 15.89 0.56 -0.32
CA ASP A 277 16.65 1.62 -0.99
C ASP A 277 16.89 1.34 -2.48
N ASN A 278 16.05 0.50 -3.09
CA ASN A 278 16.19 0.10 -4.48
C ASN A 278 14.93 0.42 -5.29
N PRO A 279 14.94 1.48 -6.12
CA PRO A 279 13.80 1.79 -6.98
C PRO A 279 13.55 0.71 -8.04
N ARG A 280 14.50 -0.20 -8.28
CA ARG A 280 14.37 -1.30 -9.25
C ARG A 280 13.95 -2.64 -8.64
N HIS A 281 13.65 -2.67 -7.34
CA HIS A 281 13.08 -3.87 -6.73
C HIS A 281 11.77 -4.24 -7.44
N PRO A 282 11.48 -5.51 -7.77
CA PRO A 282 10.29 -5.90 -8.55
C PRO A 282 8.98 -5.34 -8.01
N PHE A 283 8.83 -5.27 -6.68
CA PHE A 283 7.69 -4.61 -6.04
C PHE A 283 7.58 -3.10 -6.36
N ASN A 284 8.69 -2.37 -6.33
CA ASN A 284 8.70 -0.93 -6.66
C ASN A 284 8.40 -0.71 -8.16
N LEU A 285 8.82 -1.62 -9.04
CA LEU A 285 8.43 -1.60 -10.46
C LEU A 285 6.93 -1.78 -10.64
N LEU A 286 6.33 -2.71 -9.91
CA LEU A 286 4.87 -2.93 -9.92
C LEU A 286 4.13 -1.68 -9.41
N VAL A 287 4.61 -1.04 -8.35
CA VAL A 287 4.05 0.23 -7.85
C VAL A 287 4.09 1.32 -8.93
N ALA A 288 5.22 1.49 -9.63
CA ALA A 288 5.34 2.44 -10.73
C ALA A 288 4.36 2.10 -11.88
N ALA A 289 4.23 0.82 -12.24
CA ALA A 289 3.31 0.34 -13.28
C ALA A 289 1.85 0.69 -12.98
N MET A 290 1.45 0.44 -11.73
CA MET A 290 0.10 0.70 -11.25
C MET A 290 -0.20 2.20 -11.24
N ALA A 291 0.73 3.02 -10.74
CA ALA A 291 0.60 4.48 -10.75
C ALA A 291 0.48 5.05 -12.18
N ALA A 292 1.32 4.56 -13.10
CA ALA A 292 1.26 4.91 -14.52
C ALA A 292 -0.08 4.51 -15.19
N SER A 293 -0.76 3.51 -14.64
CA SER A 293 -2.07 3.04 -15.11
C SER A 293 -3.27 3.76 -14.45
N GLY A 294 -3.02 4.89 -13.77
CA GLY A 294 -4.07 5.73 -13.21
C GLY A 294 -4.53 5.35 -11.79
N ILE A 295 -3.81 4.47 -11.11
CA ILE A 295 -4.12 4.07 -9.73
C ILE A 295 -3.44 5.04 -8.76
N ASP A 296 -4.21 5.64 -7.85
CA ASP A 296 -3.63 6.50 -6.81
C ASP A 296 -3.12 5.63 -5.65
N ILE A 297 -1.81 5.62 -5.42
CA ILE A 297 -1.19 4.79 -4.38
C ILE A 297 -0.73 5.68 -3.24
N VAL A 298 -1.17 5.36 -2.03
CA VAL A 298 -0.78 6.08 -0.82
C VAL A 298 -0.16 5.16 0.23
N PHE A 299 0.83 5.68 0.95
CA PHE A 299 1.55 4.97 1.99
C PHE A 299 1.66 5.79 3.27
N ALA A 300 1.53 5.12 4.41
CA ALA A 300 1.90 5.68 5.70
C ALA A 300 3.43 5.91 5.78
N ALA A 301 3.89 7.03 6.35
CA ALA A 301 5.33 7.30 6.50
C ALA A 301 6.05 6.35 7.49
N GLY A 302 5.30 5.78 8.43
CA GLY A 302 5.81 4.91 9.47
C GLY A 302 5.81 5.55 10.85
N ASN A 303 6.02 4.71 11.88
CA ASN A 303 5.92 5.11 13.28
C ASN A 303 7.30 5.20 13.99
N CYS A 304 8.35 5.61 13.28
CA CYS A 304 9.70 5.78 13.83
C CYS A 304 10.06 7.25 14.06
N GLY A 305 9.10 8.06 14.51
CA GLY A 305 9.32 9.47 14.87
C GLY A 305 10.20 9.65 16.11
N PRO A 306 10.93 10.78 16.22
CA PRO A 306 11.94 10.99 17.25
C PRO A 306 11.39 11.03 18.68
N THR A 307 10.11 11.33 18.87
CA THR A 307 9.53 11.55 20.20
C THR A 307 8.82 10.31 20.75
N CYS A 308 8.31 9.42 19.89
CA CYS A 308 7.73 8.14 20.29
C CYS A 308 7.95 7.05 19.23
N ALA A 309 9.21 6.73 18.94
CA ALA A 309 9.53 5.68 17.99
C ALA A 309 9.02 4.31 18.49
N ASP A 310 8.43 3.53 17.59
CA ASP A 310 8.12 2.12 17.86
C ASP A 310 9.41 1.36 18.24
N ILE A 311 9.30 0.41 19.16
CA ILE A 311 10.46 -0.35 19.64
C ILE A 311 11.18 -1.13 18.52
N ARG A 312 10.45 -1.54 17.47
CA ARG A 312 11.02 -2.20 16.30
C ARG A 312 11.93 -1.30 15.48
N CYS A 313 11.83 0.01 15.63
CA CYS A 313 12.76 0.97 15.02
C CYS A 313 14.16 0.92 15.65
N GLN A 314 14.32 0.29 16.83
CA GLN A 314 15.61 0.12 17.52
C GLN A 314 16.34 1.45 17.78
N GLY A 315 15.58 2.51 18.08
CA GLY A 315 16.12 3.86 18.31
C GLY A 315 16.52 4.61 17.03
N ARG A 316 16.39 4.01 15.84
CA ARG A 316 16.63 4.68 14.56
C ARG A 316 15.39 5.46 14.11
N THR A 317 15.55 6.77 13.98
CA THR A 317 14.44 7.68 13.59
C THR A 317 14.74 8.49 12.34
N ALA A 318 16.02 8.65 11.98
CA ALA A 318 16.43 9.23 10.71
C ALA A 318 16.19 8.25 9.55
N GLN A 319 15.77 8.77 8.40
CA GLN A 319 15.60 7.99 7.16
C GLN A 319 14.71 6.75 7.36
N ALA A 320 13.66 6.89 8.18
CA ALA A 320 12.77 5.79 8.52
C ALA A 320 11.66 5.54 7.49
N ILE A 321 11.51 6.44 6.52
CA ILE A 321 10.63 6.25 5.36
C ILE A 321 11.43 5.48 4.31
N MET A 322 11.03 4.24 4.05
CA MET A 322 11.82 3.23 3.31
C MET A 322 10.95 2.43 2.34
N GLY A 323 11.57 1.81 1.34
CA GLY A 323 10.89 0.94 0.38
C GLY A 323 9.83 1.68 -0.42
N ALA A 324 8.69 1.04 -0.67
CA ALA A 324 7.60 1.65 -1.43
C ALA A 324 7.05 2.93 -0.78
N ASN A 325 7.15 3.06 0.54
CA ASN A 325 6.77 4.27 1.26
C ASN A 325 7.63 5.49 0.86
N ALA A 326 8.82 5.26 0.30
CA ALA A 326 9.73 6.29 -0.22
C ALA A 326 9.68 6.42 -1.75
N HIS A 327 8.76 5.75 -2.43
CA HIS A 327 8.66 5.75 -3.89
C HIS A 327 8.20 7.12 -4.43
N ALA A 328 8.71 7.53 -5.60
CA ALA A 328 8.41 8.84 -6.18
C ALA A 328 6.92 8.96 -6.61
N ASP A 329 6.35 7.87 -7.11
CA ASP A 329 4.98 7.82 -7.65
C ASP A 329 3.88 7.59 -6.61
N VAL A 330 4.22 7.47 -5.32
CA VAL A 330 3.23 7.35 -4.23
C VAL A 330 3.11 8.65 -3.46
N LEU A 331 1.96 8.89 -2.84
CA LEU A 331 1.81 9.93 -1.82
C LEU A 331 2.07 9.34 -0.44
N THR A 332 3.05 9.88 0.29
CA THR A 332 3.44 9.39 1.62
C THR A 332 2.95 10.31 2.72
N LEU A 333 2.27 9.75 3.72
CA LEU A 333 1.54 10.49 4.74
C LEU A 333 2.24 10.46 6.09
N GLY A 334 2.67 11.65 6.54
CA GLY A 334 2.94 11.89 7.97
C GLY A 334 1.64 11.98 8.77
N GLY A 335 1.75 11.95 10.10
CA GLY A 335 0.62 12.07 11.01
C GLY A 335 0.62 13.37 11.80
N CYS A 336 -0.53 14.03 11.89
CA CYS A 336 -0.76 15.11 12.85
C CYS A 336 -2.04 14.87 13.67
N ASP A 337 -2.12 15.45 14.86
CA ASP A 337 -3.32 15.41 15.69
C ASP A 337 -4.38 16.42 15.21
N THR A 338 -5.53 16.45 15.86
CA THR A 338 -6.62 17.39 15.53
C THR A 338 -6.34 18.84 15.93
N ASN A 339 -5.25 19.11 16.66
CA ASN A 339 -4.74 20.44 16.97
C ASN A 339 -3.67 20.91 15.96
N ASP A 340 -3.54 20.20 14.83
CA ASP A 340 -2.56 20.47 13.79
C ASP A 340 -1.10 20.35 14.26
N GLN A 341 -0.85 19.54 15.30
CA GLN A 341 0.49 19.26 15.81
C GLN A 341 0.99 17.92 15.28
N ILE A 342 2.27 17.84 14.93
CA ILE A 342 2.88 16.58 14.53
C ILE A 342 2.84 15.59 15.70
N VAL A 343 2.39 14.36 15.46
CA VAL A 343 2.41 13.32 16.50
C VAL A 343 3.80 12.72 16.62
N GLY A 344 4.22 12.46 17.86
CA GLY A 344 5.61 12.11 18.17
C GLY A 344 6.15 10.83 17.53
N TYR A 345 5.26 9.90 17.15
CA TYR A 345 5.63 8.68 16.44
C TYR A 345 5.74 8.85 14.93
N SER A 346 5.26 9.95 14.32
CA SER A 346 5.29 10.11 12.87
C SER A 346 6.74 10.11 12.36
N SER A 347 7.09 9.17 11.49
CA SER A 347 8.38 9.16 10.78
C SER A 347 8.57 10.48 10.03
N GLN A 348 9.78 11.02 10.10
CA GLN A 348 10.17 12.29 9.50
C GLN A 348 11.16 12.08 8.37
N GLY A 349 11.18 13.05 7.46
CA GLY A 349 12.09 13.13 6.33
C GLY A 349 13.52 13.56 6.68
N PRO A 350 14.42 13.52 5.69
CA PRO A 350 14.21 12.93 4.37
C PRO A 350 14.02 11.41 4.44
N SER A 351 13.50 10.81 3.37
CA SER A 351 13.46 9.35 3.23
C SER A 351 14.88 8.74 3.13
N ILE A 352 14.95 7.42 3.10
CA ILE A 352 16.22 6.70 2.92
C ILE A 352 16.93 7.08 1.61
N ALA A 353 18.26 7.03 1.64
CA ALA A 353 19.10 7.28 0.48
C ALA A 353 18.69 6.37 -0.72
N ASN A 354 18.98 6.84 -1.93
CA ASN A 354 18.65 6.19 -3.22
C ASN A 354 17.15 6.09 -3.55
N MET A 355 16.27 6.56 -2.66
CA MET A 355 14.83 6.73 -2.91
C MET A 355 14.49 8.23 -3.04
N PHE A 356 13.20 8.56 -3.27
CA PHE A 356 12.78 9.94 -3.42
C PHE A 356 12.86 10.69 -2.09
N ALA A 357 13.74 11.69 -2.01
CA ALA A 357 14.15 12.29 -0.73
C ALA A 357 13.04 13.03 0.03
N GLN A 358 12.18 13.79 -0.68
CA GLN A 358 11.18 14.67 -0.08
C GLN A 358 9.92 13.89 0.35
N LYS A 359 10.06 13.05 1.38
CA LYS A 359 8.96 12.35 2.05
C LYS A 359 9.00 12.66 3.57
N PRO A 360 7.86 12.76 4.27
CA PRO A 360 6.49 12.60 3.76
C PRO A 360 6.10 13.71 2.77
N ASP A 361 5.12 13.46 1.91
CA ASP A 361 4.62 14.47 0.96
C ASP A 361 3.72 15.49 1.65
N VAL A 362 2.82 15.02 2.52
CA VAL A 362 1.89 15.82 3.33
C VAL A 362 1.60 15.08 4.64
N ALA A 363 1.01 15.76 5.61
CA ALA A 363 0.44 15.16 6.80
C ALA A 363 -1.08 15.00 6.70
N ALA A 364 -1.62 14.01 7.40
CA ALA A 364 -3.06 13.84 7.60
C ALA A 364 -3.38 13.49 9.06
N PHE A 365 -4.67 13.54 9.41
CA PHE A 365 -5.10 13.42 10.80
C PHE A 365 -4.99 12.00 11.33
N THR A 366 -4.51 11.87 12.56
CA THR A 366 -4.41 10.64 13.33
C THR A 366 -4.62 10.95 14.82
N HIS A 367 -4.62 9.92 15.65
CA HIS A 367 -4.74 10.02 17.10
C HIS A 367 -6.07 10.61 17.58
N PHE A 368 -7.17 10.17 16.98
CA PHE A 368 -8.53 10.61 17.31
C PHE A 368 -9.41 9.41 17.70
N LEU A 369 -10.53 9.67 18.37
CA LEU A 369 -11.50 8.63 18.69
C LEU A 369 -12.36 8.35 17.44
N GLY A 370 -12.15 7.18 16.83
CA GLY A 370 -12.81 6.79 15.59
C GLY A 370 -13.46 5.40 15.66
N SER A 371 -12.82 4.43 15.03
CA SER A 371 -13.30 3.07 14.82
C SER A 371 -13.47 2.30 16.14
N GLU A 372 -12.59 2.54 17.11
CA GLU A 372 -12.44 1.73 18.32
C GLU A 372 -12.15 0.24 17.99
N ALA A 373 -11.53 -0.05 16.84
CA ALA A 373 -11.20 -1.41 16.41
C ALA A 373 -10.28 -2.14 17.41
N PHE A 374 -9.46 -1.39 18.15
CA PHE A 374 -8.59 -1.90 19.22
C PHE A 374 -9.22 -1.90 20.62
N GLY A 375 -10.54 -1.71 20.69
CA GLY A 375 -11.30 -1.68 21.94
C GLY A 375 -11.83 -0.29 22.27
N SER A 376 -12.86 -0.24 23.12
CA SER A 376 -13.57 1.01 23.40
C SER A 376 -12.66 2.06 24.02
N GLY A 377 -12.80 3.30 23.54
CA GLY A 377 -11.96 4.43 23.93
C GLY A 377 -10.55 4.46 23.32
N SER A 378 -10.15 3.41 22.58
CA SER A 378 -8.85 3.38 21.92
C SER A 378 -8.84 4.35 20.74
N PRO A 379 -7.80 5.20 20.60
CA PRO A 379 -7.67 6.07 19.45
C PRO A 379 -7.31 5.27 18.19
N ASP A 380 -7.85 5.71 17.06
CA ASP A 380 -7.27 5.40 15.76
C ASP A 380 -5.98 6.22 15.67
N SER A 381 -4.84 5.55 15.62
CA SER A 381 -3.53 6.17 15.80
C SER A 381 -2.48 5.61 14.85
N GLY A 382 -1.37 6.33 14.71
CA GLY A 382 -0.30 5.96 13.79
C GLY A 382 -0.41 6.74 12.50
N THR A 383 0.69 6.77 11.75
CA THR A 383 0.59 7.14 10.33
C THR A 383 -0.37 6.20 9.58
N SER A 384 -0.67 5.03 10.15
CA SER A 384 -1.71 4.10 9.71
C SER A 384 -3.14 4.62 9.77
N ALA A 385 -3.48 5.59 10.63
CA ALA A 385 -4.78 6.25 10.59
C ALA A 385 -4.74 7.48 9.67
N ALA A 386 -3.61 8.18 9.59
CA ALA A 386 -3.42 9.31 8.68
C ALA A 386 -3.50 8.90 7.19
N CYS A 387 -2.87 7.78 6.83
CA CYS A 387 -2.87 7.26 5.46
C CYS A 387 -4.29 7.01 4.89
N PRO A 388 -5.17 6.24 5.55
CA PRO A 388 -6.53 6.02 5.06
C PRO A 388 -7.40 7.28 5.11
N VAL A 389 -7.22 8.19 6.09
CA VAL A 389 -7.89 9.50 6.04
C VAL A 389 -7.54 10.26 4.75
N ALA A 390 -6.27 10.25 4.35
CA ALA A 390 -5.84 10.84 3.08
C ALA A 390 -6.35 10.04 1.86
N ALA A 391 -6.41 8.71 1.93
CA ALA A 391 -7.02 7.88 0.90
C ALA A 391 -8.50 8.26 0.67
N GLY A 392 -9.24 8.54 1.74
CA GLY A 392 -10.59 9.08 1.69
C GLY A 392 -10.66 10.45 1.02
N CYS A 393 -9.70 11.34 1.29
CA CYS A 393 -9.61 12.64 0.60
C CYS A 393 -9.42 12.47 -0.93
N ILE A 394 -8.52 11.58 -1.34
CA ILE A 394 -8.28 11.28 -2.76
C ILE A 394 -9.52 10.64 -3.39
N ALA A 395 -10.16 9.69 -2.71
CA ALA A 395 -11.37 9.04 -3.21
C ALA A 395 -12.53 10.04 -3.38
N ALA A 396 -12.69 10.99 -2.45
CA ALA A 396 -13.65 12.07 -2.59
C ALA A 396 -13.39 12.90 -3.86
N LEU A 397 -12.14 13.32 -4.10
CA LEU A 397 -11.76 14.06 -5.32
C LEU A 397 -12.00 13.23 -6.60
N ARG A 398 -11.67 11.94 -6.59
CA ARG A 398 -11.89 11.01 -7.71
C ARG A 398 -13.37 10.77 -8.07
N THR A 399 -14.31 11.26 -7.27
CA THR A 399 -15.74 11.28 -7.63
C THR A 399 -15.97 12.14 -8.89
N LYS A 400 -15.19 13.22 -9.06
CA LYS A 400 -15.34 14.15 -10.20
C LYS A 400 -14.05 14.45 -10.95
N VAL A 401 -12.91 13.97 -10.50
CA VAL A 401 -11.59 14.19 -11.11
C VAL A 401 -11.08 12.89 -11.75
N PRO A 402 -11.33 12.66 -13.06
CA PRO A 402 -10.90 11.43 -13.73
C PRO A 402 -9.38 11.31 -13.79
N PHE A 403 -8.84 10.10 -13.63
CA PHE A 403 -7.41 9.85 -13.77
C PHE A 403 -6.90 10.06 -15.21
N THR A 404 -7.79 9.96 -16.21
CA THR A 404 -7.45 10.16 -17.62
C THR A 404 -7.10 11.62 -17.96
N THR A 405 -7.66 12.58 -17.23
CA THR A 405 -7.33 14.01 -17.40
C THR A 405 -6.40 14.52 -16.29
N THR A 406 -6.47 13.92 -15.11
CA THR A 406 -5.60 14.24 -13.97
C THR A 406 -4.95 12.95 -13.44
N PRO A 407 -3.86 12.47 -14.05
CA PRO A 407 -3.14 11.29 -13.58
C PRO A 407 -2.68 11.43 -12.12
N PRO A 408 -2.38 10.33 -11.41
CA PRO A 408 -2.01 10.36 -9.99
C PRO A 408 -0.91 11.38 -9.65
N GLY A 409 0.16 11.44 -10.44
CA GLY A 409 1.23 12.42 -10.24
C GLY A 409 0.76 13.89 -10.26
N ASN A 410 -0.19 14.23 -11.14
CA ASN A 410 -0.77 15.57 -11.22
C ASN A 410 -1.70 15.83 -10.02
N LEU A 411 -2.50 14.85 -9.63
CA LEU A 411 -3.36 14.97 -8.44
C LEU A 411 -2.52 15.17 -7.18
N PHE A 412 -1.44 14.39 -7.02
CA PHE A 412 -0.53 14.51 -5.87
C PHE A 412 0.24 15.84 -5.88
N ALA A 413 0.63 16.34 -7.06
CA ALA A 413 1.19 17.69 -7.18
C ALA A 413 0.20 18.77 -6.72
N GLN A 414 -1.08 18.66 -7.09
CA GLN A 414 -2.12 19.59 -6.61
C GLN A 414 -2.33 19.48 -5.11
N ILE A 415 -2.41 18.26 -4.55
CA ILE A 415 -2.52 18.03 -3.11
C ILE A 415 -1.36 18.69 -2.34
N ARG A 416 -0.11 18.53 -2.83
CA ARG A 416 1.05 19.18 -2.22
C ARG A 416 0.98 20.71 -2.35
N ALA A 417 0.56 21.24 -3.49
CA ALA A 417 0.47 22.67 -3.74
C ALA A 417 -0.63 23.38 -2.92
N THR A 418 -1.73 22.66 -2.63
CA THR A 418 -2.86 23.19 -1.86
C THR A 418 -2.87 22.76 -0.40
N ALA A 419 -1.86 22.01 0.05
CA ALA A 419 -1.73 21.60 1.44
C ALA A 419 -1.70 22.84 2.35
N ARG A 420 -2.40 22.76 3.48
CA ARG A 420 -2.46 23.86 4.44
C ARG A 420 -1.13 23.93 5.19
N ALA A 421 -0.41 25.02 4.96
CA ALA A 421 0.82 25.33 5.68
C ALA A 421 0.59 25.37 7.20
N VAL A 422 1.52 24.79 7.95
CA VAL A 422 1.57 24.86 9.41
C VAL A 422 2.67 25.86 9.80
N ALA A 423 2.39 26.70 10.80
CA ALA A 423 3.32 27.74 11.27
C ALA A 423 3.83 28.73 10.19
N GLY A 424 3.09 28.90 9.08
CA GLY A 424 3.40 29.87 8.03
C GLY A 424 4.62 29.53 7.15
N GLN A 425 5.14 28.30 7.24
CA GLN A 425 6.28 27.86 6.44
C GLN A 425 5.81 27.35 5.07
N ALA A 426 6.48 27.78 4.01
CA ALA A 426 6.21 27.37 2.63
C ALA A 426 7.26 26.36 2.15
N GLY A 427 6.85 25.45 1.26
CA GLY A 427 7.71 24.40 0.72
C GLY A 427 7.66 23.13 1.56
N TRP A 428 8.49 22.16 1.17
CA TRP A 428 8.57 20.86 1.85
C TRP A 428 9.35 20.97 3.16
N GLN A 429 8.80 20.37 4.22
CA GLN A 429 9.40 20.21 5.53
C GLN A 429 9.49 18.74 5.93
N ALA A 430 10.50 18.39 6.72
CA ALA A 430 10.76 17.01 7.10
C ALA A 430 9.62 16.37 7.92
N ASP A 431 8.86 17.14 8.67
CA ASP A 431 7.78 16.65 9.53
C ASP A 431 6.41 16.63 8.83
N PHE A 432 5.99 17.76 8.26
CA PHE A 432 4.67 17.93 7.63
C PHE A 432 4.66 17.72 6.12
N GLY A 433 5.81 17.48 5.49
CA GLY A 433 5.91 17.57 4.04
C GLY A 433 5.54 18.97 3.56
N HIS A 434 4.62 19.08 2.62
CA HIS A 434 4.10 20.36 2.12
C HIS A 434 3.01 20.98 3.02
N GLY A 435 2.60 20.30 4.10
CA GLY A 435 1.55 20.77 5.02
C GLY A 435 0.50 19.70 5.29
N ILE A 436 -0.62 20.10 5.88
CA ILE A 436 -1.76 19.22 6.16
C ILE A 436 -2.65 19.13 4.92
N ILE A 437 -3.04 17.93 4.49
CA ILE A 437 -3.91 17.72 3.34
C ILE A 437 -5.22 18.55 3.46
N ASP A 438 -5.57 19.28 2.39
CA ASP A 438 -6.80 20.06 2.29
C ASP A 438 -7.55 19.66 1.00
N PRO A 439 -8.47 18.68 1.05
CA PRO A 439 -9.23 18.23 -0.12
C PRO A 439 -10.16 19.31 -0.68
N ASP A 440 -10.60 20.27 0.13
CA ASP A 440 -11.47 21.35 -0.31
C ASP A 440 -10.70 22.34 -1.21
N ALA A 441 -9.51 22.74 -0.76
CA ALA A 441 -8.60 23.57 -1.54
C ALA A 441 -8.12 22.86 -2.82
N ALA A 442 -7.77 21.57 -2.71
CA ALA A 442 -7.40 20.75 -3.87
C ALA A 442 -8.53 20.66 -4.91
N GLY A 443 -9.75 20.35 -4.46
CA GLY A 443 -10.93 20.28 -5.34
C GLY A 443 -11.23 21.63 -5.99
N THR A 444 -11.12 22.73 -5.25
CA THR A 444 -11.32 24.09 -5.80
C THR A 444 -10.28 24.42 -6.88
N SER A 445 -9.00 24.08 -6.65
CA SER A 445 -7.92 24.23 -7.64
C SER A 445 -8.18 23.42 -8.91
N LEU A 446 -8.80 22.24 -8.76
CA LEU A 446 -9.18 21.34 -9.84
C LEU A 446 -10.54 21.69 -10.49
N GLY A 447 -11.24 22.70 -9.98
CA GLY A 447 -12.53 23.17 -10.51
C GLY A 447 -13.73 22.28 -10.17
N VAL A 448 -13.69 21.52 -9.06
CA VAL A 448 -14.76 20.59 -8.63
C VAL A 448 -15.29 20.83 -7.22
#